data_AF-A0A0F9LHU5-F1
#
_entry.id   AF-A0A0F9LHU5-F1
#
_cell.length_a   1.000
_cell.length_b   1.000
_cell.length_c   1.000
_cell.angle_alpha   90.00
_cell.angle_beta   90.00
_cell.angle_gamma   90.00
#
_symmetry.space_group_name_H-M   'P 1'
#
loop_
_entity.id
_entity.type
_entity.pdbx_description
1 polymer ?
#
loop_
_entity_poly.entity_id
_entity_poly.type
_entity_poly.pdbx_seq_one_letter_code
_entity_poly.pdbx_strand_id
1 'polypeptide(L)'
;MEKQGAKIKIDEYKGPLGSIKGFELTTGRISYGDETEWEPMGPTPRPGIPTLRNWFFTLMNRYKPTYMPICDMCCLCTYGKCNLSKGRTGACGINMETQNARIVEIACCIGAACHSAHGDHLLHWLKEKYGNVPLNFGNNIAVEMPLTRLIVGMKPET
;
A
#
# COMPACT_ATOMS: atom_id res chain seq x y z
N MET A 1 19.61 25.81 -12.34
CA MET A 1 19.28 26.97 -13.19
C MET A 1 18.24 27.80 -12.46
N GLU A 2 18.61 29.00 -12.01
CA GLU A 2 17.69 29.94 -11.37
C GLU A 2 16.61 30.36 -12.39
N LYS A 3 15.35 30.06 -12.10
CA LYS A 3 14.21 30.47 -12.92
C LYS A 3 13.60 31.74 -12.31
N GLN A 4 13.62 32.84 -13.08
CA GLN A 4 13.12 34.17 -12.69
C GLN A 4 11.60 34.16 -12.43
N GLY A 5 11.15 34.92 -11.43
CA GLY A 5 9.73 35.07 -11.07
C GLY A 5 8.91 35.81 -12.13
N ALA A 6 7.58 35.65 -12.09
CA ALA A 6 6.65 36.27 -13.03
C ALA A 6 6.12 37.61 -12.49
N LYS A 7 6.20 38.65 -13.32
CA LYS A 7 5.66 39.98 -13.03
C LYS A 7 4.47 40.25 -13.95
N ILE A 8 3.29 40.46 -13.37
CA ILE A 8 2.08 40.83 -14.13
C ILE A 8 1.70 42.27 -13.77
N LYS A 9 1.62 43.12 -14.79
CA LYS A 9 1.20 44.52 -14.65
C LYS A 9 -0.01 44.76 -15.56
N ILE A 10 -1.08 45.30 -14.98
CA ILE A 10 -2.29 45.69 -15.69
C ILE A 10 -2.50 47.18 -15.41
N ASP A 11 -2.24 48.01 -16.42
CA ASP A 11 -2.29 49.46 -16.27
C ASP A 11 -3.73 49.99 -16.13
N GLU A 12 -4.69 49.45 -16.89
CA GLU A 12 -6.11 49.82 -16.79
C GLU A 12 -7.00 48.67 -17.28
N TYR A 13 -7.99 48.29 -16.47
CA TYR A 13 -9.12 47.44 -16.86
C TYR A 13 -10.41 48.23 -16.65
N LYS A 14 -11.28 48.22 -17.65
CA LYS A 14 -12.65 48.71 -17.56
C LYS A 14 -13.58 47.68 -18.17
N GLY A 15 -14.53 47.19 -17.37
CA GLY A 15 -15.51 46.23 -17.81
C GLY A 15 -16.77 46.22 -16.94
N PRO A 16 -17.71 45.31 -17.21
CA PRO A 16 -19.01 45.24 -16.52
C PRO A 16 -18.88 44.94 -15.01
N LEU A 17 -17.73 44.46 -14.56
CA LEU A 17 -17.41 44.16 -13.16
C LEU A 17 -16.66 45.31 -12.43
N GLY A 18 -16.46 46.47 -13.08
CA GLY A 18 -15.84 47.65 -12.49
C GLY A 18 -14.59 48.14 -13.24
N SER A 19 -13.88 49.09 -12.63
CA SER A 19 -12.63 49.66 -13.17
C SER A 19 -11.45 49.42 -12.22
N ILE A 20 -10.35 48.87 -12.74
CA ILE A 20 -9.09 48.67 -12.02
C ILE A 20 -8.03 49.54 -12.72
N LYS A 21 -7.31 50.36 -11.98
CA LYS A 21 -6.16 51.14 -12.49
C LYS A 21 -4.91 50.79 -11.70
N GLY A 22 -3.81 50.53 -12.41
CA GLY A 22 -2.49 50.31 -11.81
C GLY A 22 -2.40 49.04 -10.95
N PHE A 23 -2.90 47.91 -11.43
CA PHE A 23 -2.73 46.63 -10.75
C PHE A 23 -1.36 46.04 -11.05
N GLU A 24 -0.54 45.85 -10.01
CA GLU A 24 0.78 45.24 -10.12
C GLU A 24 0.87 44.05 -9.17
N LEU A 25 1.00 42.84 -9.74
CA LEU A 25 1.24 41.61 -9.00
C LEU A 25 2.70 41.21 -9.19
N THR A 26 3.48 41.39 -8.12
CA THR A 26 4.82 40.84 -8.02
C THR A 26 4.76 39.71 -7.02
N THR A 27 4.70 38.50 -7.52
CA THR A 27 4.80 37.29 -6.70
C THR A 27 6.21 36.74 -6.81
N GLY A 28 6.68 36.11 -5.74
CA GLY A 28 7.98 35.47 -5.69
C GLY A 28 8.04 34.22 -6.58
N ARG A 29 8.74 33.18 -6.14
CA ARG A 29 8.74 31.88 -6.83
C ARG A 29 7.30 31.39 -6.99
N ILE A 30 6.77 31.43 -8.21
CA ILE A 30 5.55 30.70 -8.54
C ILE A 30 5.98 29.35 -9.10
N SER A 31 6.00 28.34 -8.24
CA SER A 31 5.97 26.95 -8.69
C SER A 31 4.52 26.60 -9.00
N TYR A 32 4.14 26.69 -10.28
CA TYR A 32 3.00 25.91 -10.77
C TYR A 32 3.52 24.52 -11.07
N GLY A 33 3.36 23.64 -10.11
CA GLY A 33 3.80 22.25 -10.19
C GLY A 33 3.58 21.62 -8.84
N ASP A 34 2.81 20.55 -8.83
CA ASP A 34 2.70 19.61 -7.72
C ASP A 34 4.10 19.03 -7.40
N GLU A 35 4.98 19.80 -6.79
CA GLU A 35 6.01 19.23 -5.93
C GLU A 35 5.29 18.72 -4.68
N THR A 36 4.46 17.68 -4.83
CA THR A 36 4.16 16.78 -3.72
C THR A 36 5.52 16.25 -3.29
N GLU A 37 6.08 16.89 -2.27
CA GLU A 37 7.34 16.50 -1.64
C GLU A 37 7.27 14.98 -1.41
N TRP A 38 8.10 14.24 -2.14
CA TRP A 38 8.16 12.79 -2.01
C TRP A 38 8.56 12.47 -0.57
N GLU A 39 7.70 11.78 0.17
CA GLU A 39 7.99 11.53 1.58
C GLU A 39 9.25 10.67 1.68
N PRO A 40 10.08 10.90 2.71
CA PRO A 40 11.28 10.12 2.91
C PRO A 40 10.92 8.63 3.04
N MET A 41 11.70 7.80 2.35
CA MET A 41 11.50 6.36 2.36
C MET A 41 11.64 5.81 3.78
N GLY A 42 10.67 5.00 4.19
CA GLY A 42 10.70 4.34 5.49
C GLY A 42 11.86 3.34 5.63
N PRO A 43 12.08 2.81 6.85
CA PRO A 43 13.27 1.99 7.15
C PRO A 43 13.27 0.61 6.52
N THR A 44 12.15 0.14 5.95
CA THR A 44 11.98 -1.24 5.48
C THR A 44 11.30 -1.34 4.12
N PRO A 45 11.86 -0.74 3.05
CA PRO A 45 11.33 -0.91 1.71
C PRO A 45 11.48 -2.36 1.25
N ARG A 46 10.47 -2.89 0.55
CA ARG A 46 10.41 -4.26 0.01
C ARG A 46 10.75 -5.32 1.08
N PRO A 47 9.99 -5.37 2.19
CA PRO A 47 10.31 -6.25 3.30
C PRO A 47 10.23 -7.72 2.89
N GLY A 48 11.15 -8.53 3.39
CA GLY A 48 11.02 -9.98 3.39
C GLY A 48 10.24 -10.46 4.61
N ILE A 49 9.94 -11.77 4.66
CA ILE A 49 9.22 -12.40 5.78
C ILE A 49 9.75 -11.99 7.17
N PRO A 50 11.08 -12.00 7.45
CA PRO A 50 11.57 -11.68 8.79
C PRO A 50 11.64 -10.18 9.09
N THR A 51 11.53 -9.31 8.08
CA THR A 51 11.86 -7.88 8.20
C THR A 51 11.02 -7.16 9.28
N LEU A 52 9.74 -7.50 9.39
CA LEU A 52 8.82 -6.87 10.35
C LEU A 52 8.62 -7.70 11.63
N ARG A 53 9.42 -8.75 11.85
CA ARG A 53 9.24 -9.69 12.98
C ARG A 53 9.26 -8.99 14.34
N ASN A 54 10.13 -8.02 14.53
CA ASN A 54 10.21 -7.28 15.81
C ASN A 54 8.89 -6.54 16.09
N TRP A 55 8.31 -5.89 15.07
CA TRP A 55 7.03 -5.22 15.19
C TRP A 55 5.90 -6.21 15.46
N PHE A 56 5.88 -7.35 14.77
CA PHE A 56 4.90 -8.41 15.06
C PHE A 56 5.02 -8.94 16.49
N PHE A 57 6.23 -9.11 17.03
CA PHE A 57 6.40 -9.48 18.44
C PHE A 57 5.96 -8.37 19.41
N THR A 58 6.15 -7.09 19.07
CA THR A 58 5.57 -5.98 19.85
C THR A 58 4.04 -6.09 19.91
N LEU A 59 3.38 -6.33 18.77
CA LEU A 59 1.93 -6.50 18.71
C LEU A 59 1.47 -7.73 19.47
N MET A 60 2.09 -8.89 19.25
CA MET A 60 1.75 -10.14 19.93
C MET A 60 2.05 -10.11 21.44
N ASN A 61 2.94 -9.21 21.89
CA ASN A 61 3.14 -9.01 23.32
C ASN A 61 1.92 -8.35 23.98
N ARG A 62 1.31 -7.38 23.30
CA ARG A 62 0.11 -6.67 23.77
C ARG A 62 -1.17 -7.47 23.50
N TYR A 63 -1.31 -8.03 22.31
CA TYR A 63 -2.47 -8.76 21.83
C TYR A 63 -2.11 -10.23 21.67
N LYS A 64 -2.26 -10.99 22.76
CA LYS A 64 -1.93 -12.42 22.76
C LYS A 64 -2.88 -13.18 21.82
N PRO A 65 -2.37 -13.99 20.88
CA PRO A 65 -3.22 -14.84 20.05
C PRO A 65 -4.05 -15.77 20.92
N THR A 66 -5.34 -15.85 20.63
CA THR A 66 -6.24 -16.84 21.24
C THR A 66 -6.46 -17.96 20.23
N TYR A 67 -6.04 -19.18 20.57
CA TYR A 67 -6.18 -20.33 19.68
C TYR A 67 -7.48 -21.05 19.98
N MET A 68 -8.44 -20.94 19.06
CA MET A 68 -9.70 -21.69 19.09
C MET A 68 -9.75 -22.62 17.86
N PRO A 69 -9.32 -23.89 17.98
CA PRO A 69 -9.28 -24.80 16.85
C PRO A 69 -10.69 -25.10 16.33
N ILE A 70 -10.87 -25.06 15.01
CA ILE A 70 -12.11 -25.49 14.34
C ILE A 70 -12.15 -27.03 14.23
N CYS A 71 -10.98 -27.68 14.26
CA CYS A 71 -10.81 -29.11 14.12
C CYS A 71 -9.61 -29.58 14.96
N ASP A 72 -9.76 -30.71 15.64
CA ASP A 72 -8.69 -31.29 16.47
C ASP A 72 -7.64 -32.08 15.68
N MET A 73 -7.64 -31.98 14.36
CA MET A 73 -6.79 -32.80 13.47
C MET A 73 -5.97 -31.96 12.49
N CYS A 74 -4.77 -32.44 12.17
CA CYS A 74 -3.96 -31.96 11.05
C CYS A 74 -4.00 -32.97 9.89
N CYS A 75 -4.29 -32.48 8.67
CA CYS A 75 -4.41 -33.29 7.46
C CYS A 75 -3.55 -32.78 6.29
N LEU A 76 -2.49 -32.01 6.57
CA LEU A 76 -1.76 -31.25 5.55
C LEU A 76 -0.63 -32.02 4.82
N CYS A 77 -0.37 -33.27 5.20
CA CYS A 77 0.63 -34.09 4.52
C CYS A 77 0.28 -35.58 4.64
N THR A 78 1.06 -36.42 3.96
CA THR A 78 0.86 -37.88 3.90
C THR A 78 1.18 -38.63 5.19
N TYR A 79 1.84 -38.00 6.17
CA TYR A 79 1.96 -38.55 7.53
C TYR A 79 0.66 -38.45 8.33
N GLY A 80 -0.27 -37.58 7.91
CA GLY A 80 -1.57 -37.41 8.55
C GLY A 80 -2.60 -38.47 8.13
N LYS A 81 -3.81 -38.49 8.72
CA LYS A 81 -4.38 -37.50 9.65
C LYS A 81 -3.81 -37.62 11.08
N CYS A 82 -3.29 -36.54 11.64
CA CYS A 82 -2.78 -36.50 13.01
C CYS A 82 -3.85 -35.96 13.97
N ASN A 83 -4.13 -36.67 15.08
CA ASN A 83 -4.99 -36.20 16.17
C ASN A 83 -4.17 -35.36 17.17
N LEU A 84 -4.48 -34.06 17.28
CA LEU A 84 -3.80 -33.09 18.13
C LEU A 84 -4.54 -32.81 19.45
N SER A 85 -5.67 -33.47 19.71
CA SER A 85 -6.43 -33.31 20.96
C SER A 85 -5.60 -33.71 22.20
N LYS A 86 -5.98 -33.17 23.36
CA LYS A 86 -5.39 -33.50 24.67
C LYS A 86 -3.86 -33.29 24.73
N GLY A 87 -3.36 -32.24 24.05
CA GLY A 87 -1.94 -31.89 24.06
C GLY A 87 -1.03 -32.80 23.23
N ARG A 88 -1.60 -33.63 22.34
CA ARG A 88 -0.83 -34.46 21.41
C ARG A 88 -0.18 -33.61 20.32
N THR A 89 0.91 -34.12 19.77
CA THR A 89 1.60 -33.52 18.62
C THR A 89 1.37 -34.35 17.36
N GLY A 90 1.53 -33.70 16.20
CA GLY A 90 1.53 -34.39 14.92
C GLY A 90 2.79 -35.24 14.75
N ALA A 91 2.80 -36.10 13.72
CA ALA A 91 3.95 -36.96 13.41
C ALA A 91 5.26 -36.16 13.20
N CYS A 92 5.16 -34.89 12.77
CA CYS A 92 6.30 -33.97 12.62
C CYS A 92 6.62 -33.14 13.88
N GLY A 93 5.92 -33.35 14.99
CA GLY A 93 6.11 -32.61 16.25
C GLY A 93 5.29 -31.32 16.40
N ILE A 94 4.50 -30.92 15.40
CA ILE A 94 3.65 -29.72 15.49
C ILE A 94 2.56 -29.89 16.56
N ASN A 95 2.34 -28.87 17.40
CA ASN A 95 1.25 -28.84 18.39
C ASN A 95 -0.03 -28.20 17.82
N MET A 96 -1.10 -28.20 18.62
CA MET A 96 -2.40 -27.64 18.24
C MET A 96 -2.33 -26.14 17.93
N GLU A 97 -1.64 -25.37 18.76
CA GLU A 97 -1.54 -23.91 18.63
C GLU A 97 -0.85 -23.52 17.31
N THR A 98 0.28 -24.17 17.00
CA THR A 98 1.04 -23.91 15.78
C THR A 98 0.28 -24.38 14.54
N GLN A 99 -0.43 -25.52 14.62
CA GLN A 99 -1.30 -25.97 13.53
C GLN A 99 -2.44 -24.97 13.29
N ASN A 100 -3.07 -24.45 14.34
CA ASN A 100 -4.15 -23.48 14.21
C ASN A 100 -3.64 -22.16 13.59
N ALA A 101 -2.49 -21.66 14.06
CA ALA A 101 -1.82 -20.51 13.45
C ALA A 101 -1.54 -20.73 11.96
N ARG A 102 -1.06 -21.92 11.59
CA ARG A 102 -0.78 -22.29 10.20
C ARG A 102 -2.03 -22.31 9.33
N ILE A 103 -3.17 -22.76 9.83
CA ILE A 103 -4.43 -22.74 9.07
C ILE A 103 -4.91 -21.30 8.82
N VAL A 104 -4.79 -20.42 9.82
CA VAL A 104 -5.11 -18.99 9.64
C VAL A 104 -4.16 -18.34 8.62
N GLU A 105 -2.86 -18.64 8.71
CA GLU A 105 -1.89 -18.14 7.73
C GLU A 105 -2.20 -18.61 6.31
N ILE A 106 -2.55 -19.89 6.13
CA ILE A 106 -2.99 -20.42 4.83
C ILE A 106 -4.20 -19.64 4.30
N ALA A 107 -5.20 -19.36 5.14
CA ALA A 107 -6.36 -18.58 4.73
C ALA A 107 -5.99 -17.14 4.31
N CYS A 108 -5.09 -16.48 5.06
CA CYS A 108 -4.55 -15.17 4.70
C CYS A 108 -3.79 -15.21 3.37
N CYS A 109 -2.94 -16.22 3.16
CA CYS A 109 -2.21 -16.40 1.90
C CYS A 109 -3.15 -16.65 0.71
N ILE A 110 -4.23 -17.41 0.90
CA ILE A 110 -5.25 -17.62 -0.13
C ILE A 110 -5.90 -16.29 -0.50
N GLY A 111 -6.35 -15.51 0.50
CA GLY A 111 -6.95 -14.19 0.24
C GLY A 111 -5.99 -13.21 -0.46
N ALA A 112 -4.72 -13.19 -0.04
CA ALA A 112 -3.69 -12.40 -0.69
C ALA A 112 -3.48 -12.85 -2.15
N ALA A 113 -3.35 -14.16 -2.39
CA ALA A 113 -3.17 -14.71 -3.73
C ALA A 113 -4.35 -14.40 -4.65
N CYS A 114 -5.59 -14.46 -4.15
CA CYS A 114 -6.78 -14.10 -4.91
C CYS A 114 -6.73 -12.63 -5.37
N HIS A 115 -6.44 -11.70 -4.47
CA HIS A 115 -6.38 -10.28 -4.83
C HIS A 115 -5.18 -9.94 -5.71
N SER A 116 -4.03 -10.59 -5.48
CA SER A 116 -2.86 -10.45 -6.35
C SER A 116 -3.15 -10.96 -7.76
N ALA A 117 -3.75 -12.15 -7.91
CA ALA A 117 -4.10 -12.71 -9.21
C ALA A 117 -5.16 -11.86 -9.94
N HIS A 118 -6.14 -11.32 -9.22
CA HIS A 118 -7.11 -10.39 -9.77
C HIS A 118 -6.40 -9.14 -10.34
N GLY A 119 -5.57 -8.48 -9.53
CA GLY A 119 -4.85 -7.27 -9.95
C GLY A 119 -3.90 -7.53 -11.12
N ASP A 120 -3.17 -8.65 -11.09
CA ASP A 120 -2.26 -9.07 -12.15
C ASP A 120 -2.99 -9.28 -13.48
N HIS A 121 -4.12 -9.99 -13.45
CA HIS A 121 -4.92 -10.23 -14.65
C HIS A 121 -5.45 -8.92 -15.25
N LEU A 122 -6.00 -8.02 -14.42
CA LEU A 122 -6.47 -6.72 -14.89
C LEU A 122 -5.33 -5.88 -15.47
N LEU A 123 -4.18 -5.86 -14.82
CA LEU A 123 -3.02 -5.10 -15.28
C LEU A 123 -2.55 -5.59 -16.66
N HIS A 124 -2.42 -6.91 -16.85
CA HIS A 124 -2.04 -7.49 -18.13
C HIS A 124 -3.06 -7.17 -19.22
N TRP A 125 -4.35 -7.39 -18.95
CA TRP A 125 -5.41 -7.14 -19.92
C TRP A 125 -5.53 -5.65 -20.31
N LEU A 126 -5.44 -4.74 -19.33
CA LEU A 126 -5.48 -3.30 -19.58
C LEU A 126 -4.27 -2.85 -20.41
N LYS A 127 -3.08 -3.36 -20.12
CA LYS A 127 -1.87 -3.06 -20.90
C LYS A 127 -1.95 -3.59 -22.32
N GLU A 128 -2.49 -4.79 -22.52
CA GLU A 128 -2.72 -5.34 -23.86
C GLU A 128 -3.71 -4.47 -24.65
N LYS A 129 -4.79 -4.04 -24.01
CA LYS A 129 -5.89 -3.32 -24.67
C LYS A 129 -5.59 -1.84 -24.92
N TYR A 130 -4.93 -1.17 -23.99
CA TYR A 130 -4.75 0.28 -24.00
C TYR A 130 -3.29 0.72 -24.06
N GLY A 131 -2.33 -0.20 -23.94
CA GLY A 131 -0.91 0.14 -23.86
C GLY A 131 -0.54 0.75 -22.50
N ASN A 132 0.54 1.54 -22.49
CA ASN A 132 1.01 2.23 -21.29
C ASN A 132 0.31 3.59 -21.18
N VAL A 133 -0.73 3.68 -20.35
CA VAL A 133 -1.56 4.87 -20.19
C VAL A 133 -1.33 5.54 -18.83
N PRO A 134 -1.46 6.87 -18.70
CA PRO A 134 -1.33 7.54 -17.42
C PRO A 134 -2.38 7.07 -16.40
N LEU A 135 -1.96 6.82 -15.16
CA LEU A 135 -2.84 6.50 -14.06
C LEU A 135 -3.60 7.76 -13.60
N ASN A 136 -4.93 7.72 -13.68
CA ASN A 136 -5.80 8.80 -13.21
C ASN A 136 -6.57 8.35 -11.96
N PHE A 137 -6.22 8.91 -10.81
CA PHE A 137 -6.86 8.62 -9.52
C PHE A 137 -8.06 9.54 -9.20
N GLY A 138 -8.35 10.52 -10.07
CA GLY A 138 -9.32 11.57 -9.83
C GLY A 138 -8.81 12.69 -8.92
N ASN A 139 -9.64 13.70 -8.69
CA ASN A 139 -9.22 14.95 -8.02
C ASN A 139 -9.33 14.92 -6.49
N ASN A 140 -9.85 13.84 -5.91
CA ASN A 140 -10.12 13.73 -4.47
C ASN A 140 -9.16 12.76 -3.76
N ILE A 141 -7.97 12.55 -4.33
CA ILE A 141 -6.94 11.66 -3.77
C ILE A 141 -5.74 12.52 -3.38
N ALA A 142 -5.51 12.62 -2.06
CA ALA A 142 -4.38 13.36 -1.52
C ALA A 142 -3.05 12.58 -1.62
N VAL A 143 -3.12 11.24 -1.57
CA VAL A 143 -1.96 10.33 -1.62
C VAL A 143 -2.31 9.16 -2.53
N GLU A 144 -1.75 9.15 -3.73
CA GLU A 144 -1.92 8.06 -4.69
C GLU A 144 -1.15 6.81 -4.25
N MET A 145 -1.74 5.63 -4.49
CA MET A 145 -1.11 4.32 -4.26
C MET A 145 -0.31 4.19 -2.93
N PRO A 146 -0.89 4.55 -1.77
CA PRO A 146 -0.13 4.68 -0.52
C PRO A 146 0.56 3.37 -0.11
N LEU A 147 -0.06 2.22 -0.37
CA LEU A 147 0.53 0.92 -0.09
C LEU A 147 1.73 0.62 -0.99
N THR A 148 1.66 0.93 -2.28
CA THR A 148 2.78 0.73 -3.20
C THR A 148 3.95 1.65 -2.87
N ARG A 149 3.66 2.91 -2.53
CA ARG A 149 4.68 3.87 -2.07
C ARG A 149 5.36 3.41 -0.79
N LEU A 150 4.58 2.98 0.21
CA LEU A 150 5.10 2.54 1.50
C LEU A 150 5.88 1.22 1.41
N ILE A 151 5.30 0.21 0.74
CA ILE A 151 5.83 -1.16 0.75
C ILE A 151 6.95 -1.30 -0.28
N VAL A 152 6.78 -0.75 -1.48
CA VAL A 152 7.69 -0.98 -2.62
C VAL A 152 8.66 0.19 -2.82
N GLY A 153 8.31 1.37 -2.32
CA GLY A 153 9.12 2.59 -2.50
C GLY A 153 9.02 3.16 -3.92
N MET A 154 7.88 2.98 -4.59
CA MET A 154 7.68 3.45 -5.97
C MET A 154 6.40 4.27 -6.12
N LYS A 155 6.41 5.20 -7.08
CA LYS A 155 5.28 6.02 -7.52
C LYS A 155 5.05 5.80 -9.02
N PRO A 156 4.27 4.77 -9.40
CA PRO A 156 3.96 4.52 -10.80
C PRO A 156 3.09 5.64 -11.36
N GLU A 157 3.43 6.12 -12.56
CA GLU A 157 2.62 7.11 -13.29
C GLU A 157 1.82 6.47 -14.44
N THR A 158 2.15 5.22 -14.79
CA THR A 158 1.57 4.44 -15.89
C THR A 158 1.52 2.95 -15.56
#